data_AF-A0A6A6NQS5-F1
#
_entry.id   AF-A0A6A6NQS5-F1
#
_cell.length_a   1.000
_cell.length_b   1.000
_cell.length_c   1.000
_cell.angle_alpha   90.00
_cell.angle_beta   90.00
_cell.angle_gamma   90.00
#
_symmetry.space_group_name_H-M   'P 1'
#
loop_
_entity.id
_entity.type
_entity.pdbx_description
1 polymer ?
#
loop_
_entity_poly.entity_id
_entity_poly.type
_entity_poly.pdbx_seq_one_letter_code
_entity_poly.pdbx_strand_id
1 'polypeptide(L)'
;MKILLSVLFGAATAALAQDLQWCGSARYDPAQYTCFDGDFLCPIENGEPTLRCGDACYKQDAYGCSNGVLVPNDPSDPDLLLSCGDAKYSPSQYVCFDNGFLCPVINGNPTLRCGDACYNYDQYKCEDGQLVQIQAQEPQCHAVYDFCVRDGMVYPCCEGLLCIATRCRDPADFDRRS
;
A
#
# COMPACT_ATOMS: atom_id res chain seq x y z
N MET A 1 28.33 25.46 -51.39
CA MET A 1 27.90 25.70 -50.00
C MET A 1 26.83 24.66 -49.68
N LYS A 2 27.19 23.59 -48.94
CA LYS A 2 26.31 22.44 -48.63
C LYS A 2 25.55 22.75 -47.35
N ILE A 3 24.22 22.79 -47.42
CA ILE A 3 23.33 22.96 -46.26
C ILE A 3 23.14 21.58 -45.63
N LEU A 4 23.72 21.36 -44.45
CA LEU A 4 23.51 20.17 -43.63
C LEU A 4 22.18 20.31 -42.89
N LEU A 5 21.20 19.47 -43.25
CA LEU A 5 19.95 19.28 -42.52
C LEU A 5 20.22 18.31 -41.36
N SER A 6 20.29 18.84 -40.14
CA SER A 6 20.34 18.05 -38.91
C SER A 6 18.92 17.73 -38.45
N VAL A 7 18.52 16.46 -38.53
CA VAL A 7 17.25 15.96 -37.99
C VAL A 7 17.44 15.67 -36.50
N LEU A 8 16.74 16.44 -35.66
CA LEU A 8 16.65 16.21 -34.21
C LEU A 8 15.61 15.11 -33.94
N PHE A 9 16.06 13.93 -33.52
CA PHE A 9 15.20 12.91 -32.92
C PHE A 9 14.96 13.28 -31.46
N GLY A 10 13.76 13.77 -31.15
CA GLY A 10 13.31 13.95 -29.77
C GLY A 10 12.93 12.60 -29.17
N ALA A 11 13.70 12.14 -28.19
CA ALA A 11 13.30 11.02 -27.34
C ALA A 11 12.19 11.50 -26.40
N ALA A 12 10.95 11.05 -26.63
CA ALA A 12 9.87 11.24 -25.68
C ALA A 12 10.09 10.29 -24.49
N THR A 13 10.60 10.81 -23.38
CA THR A 13 10.55 10.11 -22.10
C THR A 13 9.10 10.08 -21.64
N ALA A 14 8.48 8.89 -21.63
CA ALA A 14 7.20 8.69 -20.99
C ALA A 14 7.38 8.96 -19.48
N ALA A 15 6.91 10.11 -19.02
CA ALA A 15 6.79 10.39 -17.60
C ALA A 15 5.68 9.49 -17.06
N LEU A 16 6.02 8.55 -16.17
CA LEU A 16 5.03 7.85 -15.36
C LEU A 16 4.32 8.92 -14.53
N ALA A 17 3.05 9.16 -14.81
CA ALA A 17 2.23 10.01 -13.97
C ALA A 17 2.15 9.34 -12.58
N GLN A 18 2.77 9.95 -11.57
CA GLN A 18 2.58 9.53 -10.19
C GLN A 18 1.12 9.77 -9.84
N ASP A 19 0.44 8.72 -9.38
CA ASP A 19 -0.97 8.78 -8.99
C ASP A 19 -1.08 9.47 -7.63
N LEU A 20 -0.91 10.80 -7.64
CA LEU A 20 -0.91 11.62 -6.43
C LEU A 20 -2.33 11.80 -5.91
N GLN A 21 -2.48 11.55 -4.62
CA GLN A 21 -3.77 11.62 -3.92
C GLN A 21 -3.88 12.93 -3.12
N TRP A 22 -5.10 13.26 -2.69
CA TRP A 22 -5.33 14.42 -1.82
C TRP A 22 -5.40 13.98 -0.35
N CYS A 23 -4.73 14.75 0.51
CA CYS A 23 -4.92 14.74 1.96
C CYS A 23 -5.11 16.19 2.39
N GLY A 24 -6.34 16.57 2.68
CA GLY A 24 -6.75 17.94 2.92
C GLY A 24 -6.46 18.80 1.69
N SER A 25 -5.62 19.81 1.86
CA SER A 25 -5.16 20.66 0.76
C SER A 25 -3.82 20.23 0.15
N ALA A 26 -3.24 19.11 0.58
CA ALA A 26 -1.94 18.63 0.10
C ALA A 26 -2.10 17.48 -0.89
N ARG A 27 -1.27 17.47 -1.95
CA ARG A 27 -1.06 16.29 -2.79
C ARG A 27 0.04 15.43 -2.20
N TYR A 28 -0.17 14.12 -2.13
CA TYR A 28 0.81 13.19 -1.59
C TYR A 28 0.95 11.93 -2.45
N ASP A 29 2.11 11.30 -2.36
CA ASP A 29 2.36 9.98 -2.91
C ASP A 29 1.97 8.92 -1.85
N PRO A 30 0.96 8.07 -2.09
CA PRO A 30 0.54 7.05 -1.15
C PRO A 30 1.61 5.97 -0.91
N ALA A 31 2.64 5.89 -1.76
CA ALA A 31 3.80 5.04 -1.50
C ALA A 31 4.78 5.65 -0.47
N GLN A 32 4.62 6.92 -0.10
CA GLN A 32 5.53 7.65 0.80
C GLN A 32 4.84 8.20 2.05
N TYR A 33 3.51 8.34 2.04
CA TYR A 33 2.75 8.86 3.17
C TYR A 33 1.42 8.13 3.33
N THR A 34 0.92 8.11 4.57
CA THR A 34 -0.45 7.74 4.93
C THR A 34 -1.21 9.01 5.29
N CYS A 35 -2.42 9.17 4.72
CA CYS A 35 -3.34 10.24 5.10
C CYS A 35 -4.27 9.76 6.22
N PHE A 36 -4.27 10.47 7.34
CA PHE A 36 -5.16 10.27 8.48
C PHE A 36 -6.20 11.38 8.52
N ASP A 37 -7.45 10.99 8.79
CA ASP A 37 -8.61 11.85 9.04
C ASP A 37 -8.86 12.92 7.97
N GLY A 38 -8.36 12.66 6.77
CA GLY A 38 -8.54 13.49 5.59
C GLY A 38 -7.67 14.73 5.52
N ASP A 39 -6.76 15.00 6.47
CA ASP A 39 -5.91 16.21 6.46
C ASP A 39 -4.53 16.08 7.11
N PHE A 40 -4.19 14.93 7.72
CA PHE A 40 -2.93 14.74 8.42
C PHE A 40 -2.05 13.68 7.73
N LEU A 41 -0.85 14.07 7.31
CA LEU A 41 0.07 13.16 6.62
C LEU A 41 1.15 12.62 7.57
N CYS A 42 1.25 11.30 7.63
CA CYS A 42 2.37 10.61 8.28
C CYS A 42 3.26 9.91 7.26
N PRO A 43 4.59 9.99 7.40
CA PRO A 43 5.51 9.34 6.48
C PRO A 43 5.46 7.81 6.62
N ILE A 44 5.74 7.13 5.52
CA ILE A 44 6.07 5.70 5.49
C ILE A 44 7.58 5.60 5.63
N GLU A 45 8.04 4.90 6.66
CA GLU A 45 9.47 4.73 6.94
C GLU A 45 9.87 3.27 6.77
N ASN A 46 10.85 3.01 5.92
CA ASN A 46 11.31 1.64 5.61
C ASN A 46 10.18 0.69 5.12
N GLY A 47 9.16 1.24 4.45
CA GLY A 47 8.00 0.49 3.98
C GLY A 47 6.90 0.29 5.03
N GLU A 48 7.09 0.78 6.25
CA GLU A 48 6.09 0.71 7.32
C GLU A 48 5.44 2.09 7.54
N PRO A 49 4.11 2.19 7.53
CA PRO A 49 3.44 3.45 7.83
C PRO A 49 3.66 3.83 9.29
N THR A 50 4.05 5.08 9.53
CA THR A 50 3.99 5.65 10.88
C THR A 50 2.55 5.95 11.26
N LEU A 51 2.24 5.85 12.56
CA LEU A 51 0.91 6.01 13.11
C LEU A 51 0.70 7.42 13.63
N ARG A 52 -0.54 7.91 13.61
CA ARG A 52 -0.91 9.21 14.19
C ARG A 52 -1.17 9.11 15.69
N CYS A 53 -0.65 10.05 16.47
CA CYS A 53 -1.06 10.31 17.85
C CYS A 53 -1.14 11.82 18.08
N GLY A 54 -2.35 12.37 18.18
CA GLY A 54 -2.54 13.82 18.20
C GLY A 54 -1.96 14.46 16.93
N ASP A 55 -0.96 15.34 17.12
CA ASP A 55 -0.27 16.05 16.04
C ASP A 55 1.10 15.43 15.68
N ALA A 56 1.38 14.22 16.15
CA ALA A 56 2.64 13.53 15.91
C ALA A 56 2.45 12.23 15.13
N CYS A 57 3.50 11.87 14.37
CA CYS A 57 3.66 10.55 13.77
C CYS A 57 4.66 9.74 14.58
N TYR A 58 4.40 8.45 14.80
CA TYR A 58 5.26 7.58 15.60
C TYR A 58 5.35 6.16 15.03
N LYS A 59 6.40 5.44 15.44
CA LYS A 59 6.49 4.00 15.24
C LYS A 59 6.05 3.26 16.48
N GLN A 60 5.24 2.24 16.28
CA GLN A 60 4.64 1.48 17.37
C GLN A 60 5.64 0.63 18.16
N ASP A 61 6.79 0.31 17.58
CA ASP A 61 7.85 -0.39 18.30
C ASP A 61 8.44 0.48 19.43
N ALA A 62 8.50 1.79 19.24
CA ALA A 62 9.11 2.73 20.18
C ALA A 62 8.10 3.47 21.07
N TYR A 63 6.89 3.74 20.59
CA TYR A 63 5.89 4.53 21.31
C TYR A 63 4.48 3.93 21.20
N GLY A 64 3.60 4.30 22.13
CA GLY A 64 2.16 4.17 22.04
C GLY A 64 1.47 5.53 22.20
N CYS A 65 0.15 5.54 22.02
CA CYS A 65 -0.64 6.77 22.12
C CYS A 65 -1.62 6.72 23.31
N SER A 66 -1.40 7.56 24.32
CA SER A 66 -2.29 7.63 25.49
C SER A 66 -3.03 8.96 25.50
N ASN A 67 -4.34 8.93 25.19
CA ASN A 67 -5.18 10.13 25.09
C ASN A 67 -4.54 11.26 24.25
N GLY A 68 -3.97 10.90 23.10
CA GLY A 68 -3.44 11.86 22.13
C GLY A 68 -2.03 12.33 22.45
N VAL A 69 -1.41 11.74 23.48
CA VAL A 69 -0.05 12.01 23.90
C VAL A 69 0.81 10.79 23.64
N LEU A 70 1.95 10.99 22.97
CA LEU A 70 2.94 9.94 22.78
C LEU A 70 3.55 9.53 24.11
N VAL A 71 3.57 8.23 24.36
CA VAL A 71 4.18 7.61 25.54
C VAL A 71 5.21 6.59 25.06
N PRO A 72 6.46 6.62 25.54
CA PRO A 72 7.45 5.60 25.20
C PRO A 72 6.98 4.21 25.62
N ASN A 73 7.22 3.21 24.78
CA ASN A 73 7.06 1.82 25.18
C ASN A 73 8.25 1.43 26.05
N ASP A 74 7.99 0.97 27.27
CA ASP A 74 9.04 0.44 28.15
C ASP A 74 9.12 -1.08 27.97
N PRO A 75 10.19 -1.63 27.36
CA PRO A 75 10.34 -3.07 27.24
C PRO A 75 10.47 -3.79 28.60
N SER A 76 10.74 -3.05 29.67
CA SER A 76 10.78 -3.55 31.05
C SER A 76 9.38 -3.69 31.67
N ASP A 77 8.38 -3.06 31.07
CA ASP A 77 6.97 -3.09 31.49
C ASP A 77 6.06 -3.52 30.31
N PRO A 78 6.07 -4.81 29.94
CA PRO A 78 5.23 -5.32 28.86
C PRO A 78 3.73 -5.24 29.17
N ASP A 79 3.37 -5.04 30.44
CA ASP A 79 1.99 -4.91 30.93
C ASP A 79 1.53 -3.45 30.99
N LEU A 80 2.32 -2.50 30.46
CA LEU A 80 1.95 -1.10 30.40
C LEU A 80 0.61 -0.91 29.65
N LEU A 81 -0.42 -0.55 30.41
CA LEU A 81 -1.73 -0.23 29.86
C LEU A 81 -1.87 1.27 29.62
N LEU A 82 -2.02 1.63 28.35
CA LEU A 82 -2.27 3.00 27.91
C LEU A 82 -3.78 3.30 27.88
N SER A 83 -4.13 4.58 27.82
CA SER A 83 -5.52 5.02 27.77
C SER A 83 -5.93 5.38 26.34
N CYS A 84 -7.08 4.91 25.90
CA CYS A 84 -7.71 5.33 24.65
C CYS A 84 -9.15 5.75 24.94
N GLY A 85 -9.32 7.02 25.32
CA GLY A 85 -10.59 7.49 25.86
C GLY A 85 -10.89 6.79 27.17
N ASP A 86 -12.06 6.13 27.23
CA ASP A 86 -12.50 5.39 28.42
C ASP A 86 -11.92 3.96 28.50
N ALA A 87 -11.24 3.50 27.45
CA ALA A 87 -10.65 2.16 27.40
C ALA A 87 -9.17 2.15 27.86
N LYS A 88 -8.75 1.01 28.38
CA LYS A 88 -7.34 0.67 28.58
C LYS A 88 -6.91 -0.36 27.54
N TYR A 89 -5.71 -0.21 27.00
CA TYR A 89 -5.20 -1.12 25.98
C TYR A 89 -3.70 -1.38 26.15
N SER A 90 -3.25 -2.55 25.69
CA SER A 90 -1.82 -2.84 25.54
C SER A 90 -1.35 -2.37 24.17
N PRO A 91 -0.30 -1.54 24.07
CA PRO A 91 0.23 -1.07 22.79
C PRO A 91 0.84 -2.18 21.93
N SER A 92 1.06 -3.38 22.49
CA SER A 92 1.45 -4.56 21.71
C SER A 92 0.28 -5.22 20.96
N GLN A 93 -0.96 -4.94 21.36
CA GLN A 93 -2.17 -5.59 20.85
C GLN A 93 -3.09 -4.64 20.09
N TYR A 94 -3.04 -3.34 20.39
CA TYR A 94 -3.91 -2.34 19.77
C TYR A 94 -3.18 -1.03 19.51
N VAL A 95 -3.73 -0.26 18.59
CA VAL A 95 -3.40 1.13 18.27
C VAL A 95 -4.58 2.01 18.65
N CYS A 96 -4.33 3.12 19.34
CA CYS A 96 -5.36 4.11 19.63
C CYS A 96 -5.35 5.23 18.58
N PHE A 97 -6.50 5.45 17.96
CA PHE A 97 -6.80 6.60 17.10
C PHE A 97 -7.86 7.49 17.76
N ASP A 98 -7.73 8.80 17.55
CA ASP A 98 -8.71 9.84 17.96
C ASP A 98 -9.24 9.74 19.39
N ASN A 99 -8.42 9.23 20.32
CA ASN A 99 -8.77 9.09 21.74
C ASN A 99 -10.03 8.26 22.00
N GLY A 100 -10.34 7.28 21.15
CA GLY A 100 -11.51 6.45 21.36
C GLY A 100 -11.70 5.29 20.38
N PHE A 101 -10.84 5.17 19.37
CA PHE A 101 -10.93 4.11 18.38
C PHE A 101 -9.73 3.18 18.45
N LEU A 102 -9.96 1.93 18.82
CA LEU A 102 -8.91 0.93 18.96
C LEU A 102 -8.86 0.04 17.72
N CYS A 103 -7.70 0.01 17.07
CA CYS A 103 -7.40 -0.90 15.97
C CYS A 103 -6.48 -2.03 16.41
N PRO A 104 -6.78 -3.30 16.10
CA PRO A 104 -5.95 -4.42 16.53
C PRO A 104 -4.62 -4.46 15.78
N VAL A 105 -3.60 -4.96 16.44
CA VAL A 105 -2.34 -5.40 15.81
C VAL A 105 -2.56 -6.83 15.32
N ILE A 106 -2.38 -7.07 14.02
CA ILE A 106 -2.62 -8.38 13.39
C ILE A 106 -1.28 -8.94 12.92
N ASN A 107 -0.88 -10.10 13.45
CA ASN A 107 0.39 -10.75 13.15
C ASN A 107 1.62 -9.85 13.39
N GLY A 108 1.56 -8.98 14.39
CA GLY A 108 2.62 -8.01 14.70
C GLY A 108 2.57 -6.72 13.88
N ASN A 109 1.73 -6.65 12.85
CA ASN A 109 1.56 -5.45 12.03
C ASN A 109 0.40 -4.60 12.57
N PRO A 110 0.62 -3.31 12.83
CA PRO A 110 -0.47 -2.45 13.25
C PRO A 110 -1.44 -2.19 12.11
N THR A 111 -2.73 -2.28 12.41
CA THR A 111 -3.75 -1.88 11.43
C THR A 111 -3.95 -0.37 11.45
N LEU A 112 -4.20 0.18 10.26
CA LEU A 112 -4.52 1.58 10.07
C LEU A 112 -6.03 1.79 10.16
N ARG A 113 -6.45 3.03 10.38
CA ARG A 113 -7.87 3.43 10.41
C ARG A 113 -8.30 4.04 9.08
N CYS A 114 -9.48 3.63 8.60
CA CYS A 114 -10.18 4.27 7.49
C CYS A 114 -11.66 4.43 7.86
N GLY A 115 -12.10 5.65 8.17
CA GLY A 115 -13.43 5.87 8.74
C GLY A 115 -13.60 5.06 10.03
N ASP A 116 -14.61 4.19 10.08
CA ASP A 116 -14.88 3.32 11.24
C ASP A 116 -14.31 1.90 11.11
N ALA A 117 -13.42 1.68 10.15
CA ALA A 117 -12.79 0.38 9.91
C ALA A 117 -11.29 0.40 10.22
N CYS A 118 -10.78 -0.74 10.69
CA CYS A 118 -9.36 -1.03 10.75
C CYS A 118 -8.96 -1.89 9.56
N TYR A 119 -7.83 -1.59 8.93
CA TYR A 119 -7.35 -2.32 7.76
C TYR A 119 -5.86 -2.61 7.81
N ASN A 120 -5.47 -3.71 7.18
CA ASN A 120 -4.06 -4.02 6.94
C ASN A 120 -3.57 -3.23 5.72
N TYR A 121 -2.57 -2.39 5.93
CA TYR A 121 -2.02 -1.50 4.91
C TYR A 121 -1.25 -2.22 3.80
N ASP A 122 -0.93 -3.50 3.96
CA ASP A 122 -0.35 -4.34 2.90
C ASP A 122 -1.42 -4.83 1.92
N GLN A 123 -2.70 -4.75 2.28
CA GLN A 123 -3.82 -5.31 1.53
C GLN A 123 -4.83 -4.26 1.08
N TYR A 124 -4.96 -3.16 1.83
CA TYR A 124 -5.93 -2.11 1.59
C TYR A 124 -5.29 -0.74 1.77
N LYS A 125 -5.87 0.26 1.11
CA LYS A 125 -5.60 1.68 1.29
C LYS A 125 -6.90 2.40 1.58
N CYS A 126 -6.80 3.55 2.24
CA CYS A 126 -7.95 4.42 2.49
C CYS A 126 -7.97 5.53 1.44
N GLU A 127 -9.00 5.58 0.62
CA GLU A 127 -9.23 6.62 -0.38
C GLU A 127 -10.58 7.26 -0.14
N ASP A 128 -10.61 8.58 0.11
CA ASP A 128 -11.85 9.33 0.37
C ASP A 128 -12.75 8.69 1.45
N GLY A 129 -12.12 8.13 2.49
CA GLY A 129 -12.81 7.45 3.59
C GLY A 129 -13.34 6.05 3.24
N GLN A 130 -12.97 5.50 2.09
CA GLN A 130 -13.35 4.15 1.65
C GLN A 130 -12.13 3.24 1.58
N LEU A 131 -12.33 2.00 2.05
CA LEU A 131 -11.34 0.94 1.89
C LEU A 131 -11.29 0.48 0.45
N VAL A 132 -10.16 0.72 -0.20
CA VAL A 132 -9.85 0.21 -1.53
C VAL A 132 -8.79 -0.86 -1.37
N GLN A 133 -9.03 -2.04 -1.92
CA GLN A 133 -8.01 -3.07 -1.92
C GLN A 133 -6.82 -2.54 -2.72
N ILE A 134 -5.63 -2.53 -2.11
CA ILE A 134 -4.39 -2.43 -2.87
C ILE A 134 -4.41 -3.73 -3.63
N GLN A 135 -4.86 -3.70 -4.89
CA GLN A 135 -4.97 -4.88 -5.71
C GLN A 135 -3.67 -5.67 -5.50
N ALA A 136 -3.78 -6.89 -4.96
CA ALA A 136 -2.73 -7.87 -5.14
C ALA A 136 -2.59 -7.88 -6.63
N GLN A 137 -1.53 -7.23 -7.12
CA GLN A 137 -1.31 -6.92 -8.52
C GLN A 137 -1.95 -8.04 -9.30
N GLU A 138 -3.07 -7.76 -9.99
CA GLU A 138 -3.78 -8.73 -10.81
C GLU A 138 -2.66 -9.48 -11.51
N PRO A 139 -2.47 -10.78 -11.19
CA PRO A 139 -1.14 -11.38 -11.25
C PRO A 139 -0.62 -11.04 -12.63
N GLN A 140 0.56 -10.41 -12.72
CA GLN A 140 1.12 -9.95 -14.00
C GLN A 140 1.33 -11.18 -14.84
N CYS A 141 0.26 -11.68 -15.42
CA CYS A 141 0.09 -13.01 -15.93
C CYS A 141 -1.30 -13.05 -16.55
N HIS A 142 -1.36 -13.56 -17.76
CA HIS A 142 -2.60 -13.70 -18.49
C HIS A 142 -3.23 -15.07 -18.17
N ALA A 143 -4.54 -15.09 -17.96
CA ALA A 143 -5.28 -16.31 -17.65
C ALA A 143 -5.31 -17.27 -18.85
N VAL A 144 -5.81 -18.49 -18.67
CA VAL A 144 -5.93 -19.45 -19.76
C VAL A 144 -6.75 -18.87 -20.92
N TYR A 145 -6.22 -19.00 -22.13
CA TYR A 145 -6.72 -18.42 -23.38
C TYR A 145 -6.67 -16.90 -23.52
N ASP A 146 -6.22 -16.14 -22.53
CA ASP A 146 -5.95 -14.72 -22.69
C ASP A 146 -4.76 -14.46 -23.62
N PHE A 147 -4.71 -13.26 -24.19
CA PHE A 147 -3.63 -12.84 -25.06
C PHE A 147 -2.35 -12.56 -24.27
N CYS A 148 -1.28 -13.27 -24.60
CA CYS A 148 0.05 -13.09 -24.03
C CYS A 148 1.02 -12.36 -24.98
N VAL A 149 0.55 -11.90 -26.13
CA VAL A 149 1.33 -11.08 -27.06
C VAL A 149 0.55 -9.82 -27.40
N ARG A 150 1.12 -8.65 -27.10
CA ARG A 150 0.58 -7.33 -27.45
C ARG A 150 1.73 -6.43 -27.88
N ASP A 151 1.56 -5.72 -28.99
CA ASP A 151 2.57 -4.80 -29.56
C ASP A 151 3.97 -5.42 -29.75
N GLY A 152 4.01 -6.71 -30.08
CA GLY A 152 5.26 -7.46 -30.27
C GLY A 152 5.99 -7.86 -28.98
N MET A 153 5.44 -7.52 -27.81
CA MET A 153 5.95 -7.93 -26.51
C MET A 153 5.22 -9.18 -26.01
N VAL A 154 5.96 -10.08 -25.38
CA VAL A 154 5.43 -11.29 -24.74
C VAL A 154 5.23 -11.00 -23.27
N TYR A 155 4.02 -11.21 -22.80
CA TYR A 155 3.63 -11.05 -21.40
C TYR A 155 3.53 -12.43 -20.73
N PRO A 156 3.87 -12.54 -19.44
CA PRO A 156 3.75 -13.77 -18.67
C PRO A 156 2.33 -14.35 -18.72
N CYS A 157 2.24 -15.67 -18.61
CA CYS A 157 0.99 -16.40 -18.38
C CYS A 157 0.96 -16.87 -16.92
N CYS A 158 -0.23 -17.09 -16.37
CA CYS A 158 -0.36 -17.54 -14.99
C CYS A 158 0.23 -18.95 -14.78
N GLU A 159 0.48 -19.31 -13.52
CA GLU A 159 1.26 -20.50 -13.12
C GLU A 159 0.85 -21.75 -13.93
N GLY A 160 1.84 -22.42 -14.53
CA GLY A 160 1.65 -23.63 -15.33
C GLY A 160 1.24 -23.42 -16.79
N LEU A 161 0.89 -22.19 -17.20
CA LEU A 161 0.52 -21.88 -18.58
C LEU A 161 1.72 -21.40 -19.40
N LEU A 162 1.71 -21.70 -20.70
CA LEU A 162 2.70 -21.22 -21.66
C LEU A 162 2.06 -20.27 -22.68
N CYS A 163 2.80 -19.23 -23.07
CA CYS A 163 2.40 -18.35 -24.16
C CYS A 163 2.62 -19.06 -25.50
N ILE A 164 1.55 -19.57 -26.10
CA ILE A 164 1.59 -20.34 -27.36
C ILE A 164 0.58 -19.76 -28.34
N ALA A 165 1.06 -19.42 -29.55
CA ALA A 165 0.25 -18.83 -30.60
C ALA A 165 -0.56 -17.61 -30.12
N THR A 166 0.12 -16.66 -29.46
CA THR A 166 -0.42 -15.41 -28.90
C THR A 166 -1.35 -15.56 -27.69
N ARG A 167 -1.56 -16.79 -27.18
CA ARG A 167 -2.45 -17.03 -26.04
C ARG A 167 -1.82 -17.92 -24.98
N CYS A 168 -2.22 -17.73 -23.73
CA CYS A 168 -1.85 -18.63 -22.64
C CYS A 168 -2.59 -19.96 -22.77
N ARG A 169 -1.86 -21.08 -22.70
CA ARG A 169 -2.42 -22.43 -22.83
C ARG A 169 -1.75 -23.39 -21.87
N ASP A 170 -2.50 -24.39 -21.45
CA ASP A 170 -1.96 -25.50 -20.67
C ASP A 170 -1.10 -26.39 -21.59
N PRO A 171 0.16 -26.70 -21.23
CA PRO A 171 1.00 -27.67 -21.94
C PRO A 171 0.29 -29.02 -22.18
N ALA A 172 -0.56 -29.46 -21.24
CA ALA A 172 -1.29 -30.73 -21.33
C ALA A 172 -2.34 -30.76 -22.46
N ASP A 173 -2.79 -29.60 -22.97
CA ASP A 173 -3.69 -29.55 -24.14
C ASP A 173 -3.02 -30.04 -25.42
N PHE A 174 -1.68 -30.04 -25.47
CA PHE A 174 -0.90 -30.44 -26.62
C PHE A 174 -0.54 -31.93 -26.61
N ASP A 175 -0.34 -32.51 -25.41
CA ASP A 175 -0.03 -33.93 -25.26
C ASP A 175 -1.23 -34.84 -25.59
N ARG A 176 -2.47 -34.35 -25.46
CA ARG A 176 -3.68 -35.13 -25.78
C ARG A 176 -4.02 -35.23 -27.27
N ARG A 177 -3.20 -34.62 -28.13
CA ARG A 177 -3.40 -34.61 -29.60
C ARG A 177 -2.33 -35.40 -30.37
N SER A 178 -1.49 -36.14 -29.65
CA SER A 178 -0.43 -37.00 -30.22
C SER A 178 -0.83 -38.48 -30.23
#